data_AF-A0A7C9UUZ7-F1
#
_entry.id   AF-A0A7C9UUZ7-F1
#
_cell.length_a   1.000
_cell.length_b   1.000
_cell.length_c   1.000
_cell.angle_alpha   90.00
_cell.angle_beta   90.00
_cell.angle_gamma   90.00
#
_symmetry.space_group_name_H-M   'P 1'
#
loop_
_entity.id
_entity.type
_entity.pdbx_description
1 polymer ?
#
loop_
_entity_poly.entity_id
_entity_poly.type
_entity_poly.pdbx_seq_one_letter_code
_entity_poly.pdbx_strand_id
1 'polypeptide(L)'
;MKDHLHRIRAANVLRAHEGADRRQYQRFEDHGIMARIGDKLLEVHDVSVGGMRVGRIDAVIGAELGLTLFPREGRQLELSRAMTVRGEVVGHTGQWTRLRFVTVSYTLAKFLIQHLARRHGVEPYIFK
;
A
#
# COMPACT_ATOMS: atom_id res chain seq x y z
N MET A 1 -12.68 31.90 17.22
CA MET A 1 -12.41 31.28 15.90
C MET A 1 -11.59 29.97 15.96
N LYS A 2 -11.40 29.33 17.14
CA LYS A 2 -10.64 28.07 17.29
C LYS A 2 -11.51 26.81 17.51
N ASP A 3 -12.81 26.97 17.74
CA ASP A 3 -13.66 25.85 18.19
C ASP A 3 -14.38 25.07 17.09
N HIS A 4 -14.26 25.49 15.82
CA HIS A 4 -14.94 24.81 14.71
C HIS A 4 -14.09 23.71 14.05
N LEU A 5 -12.75 23.79 14.14
CA LEU A 5 -11.84 22.79 13.55
C LEU A 5 -11.70 21.50 14.39
N HIS A 6 -12.02 21.54 15.69
CA HIS A 6 -11.92 20.36 16.56
C HIS A 6 -13.09 19.38 16.41
N ARG A 7 -14.24 19.81 15.86
CA ARG A 7 -15.40 18.93 15.67
C ARG A 7 -15.29 18.05 14.43
N ILE A 8 -14.62 18.51 13.38
CA ILE A 8 -14.45 17.74 12.13
C ILE A 8 -13.44 16.59 12.32
N ARG A 9 -12.40 16.78 13.14
CA ARG A 9 -11.44 15.71 13.46
C ARG A 9 -11.98 14.65 14.43
N ALA A 10 -12.91 15.00 15.31
CA ALA A 10 -13.51 14.05 16.26
C ALA A 10 -14.61 13.18 15.63
N ALA A 11 -15.30 13.69 14.60
CA ALA A 11 -16.39 12.96 13.95
C ALA A 11 -15.92 11.74 13.13
N ASN A 12 -14.70 11.78 12.57
CA ASN A 12 -14.15 10.66 11.80
C ASN A 12 -13.52 9.55 12.65
N VAL A 13 -13.32 9.78 13.95
CA VAL A 13 -12.76 8.77 14.88
C VAL A 13 -13.87 7.88 15.47
N LEU A 14 -15.15 8.30 15.41
CA LEU A 14 -16.25 7.65 16.11
C LEU A 14 -17.26 6.89 15.21
N ARG A 15 -16.95 6.65 13.94
CA ARG A 15 -17.73 5.72 13.09
C ARG A 15 -17.01 4.40 12.79
N ALA A 16 -16.06 4.02 13.64
CA ALA A 16 -15.46 2.69 13.64
C ALA A 16 -16.32 1.70 14.47
N HIS A 17 -17.60 1.55 14.14
CA HIS A 17 -18.40 0.43 14.62
C HIS A 17 -19.39 0.01 13.54
N GLU A 18 -18.95 -0.85 12.63
CA GLU A 18 -19.78 -1.87 11.98
C GLU A 18 -18.87 -2.84 11.19
N GLY A 19 -18.59 -4.00 11.81
CA GLY A 19 -17.70 -5.04 11.29
C GLY A 19 -16.29 -4.95 11.87
N ALA A 20 -15.92 -5.89 12.76
CA ALA A 20 -14.57 -5.97 13.31
C ALA A 20 -13.55 -6.08 12.16
N ASP A 21 -12.76 -5.04 11.95
CA ASP A 21 -11.69 -5.05 10.96
C ASP A 21 -10.68 -6.14 11.38
N ARG A 22 -10.69 -7.28 10.69
CA ARG A 22 -9.80 -8.43 10.95
C ARG A 22 -8.40 -8.23 10.37
N ARG A 23 -8.10 -7.06 9.80
CA ARG A 23 -6.80 -6.80 9.17
C ARG A 23 -5.72 -6.64 10.24
N GLN A 24 -4.61 -7.33 10.00
CA GLN A 24 -3.42 -7.25 10.85
C GLN A 24 -2.61 -5.96 10.61
N TYR A 25 -2.69 -5.36 9.43
CA TYR A 25 -1.87 -4.21 9.02
C TYR A 25 -2.71 -3.08 8.47
N GLN A 26 -2.38 -1.85 8.86
CA GLN A 26 -2.93 -0.64 8.26
C GLN A 26 -2.57 -0.57 6.77
N ARG A 27 -3.51 -0.12 5.94
CA ARG A 27 -3.30 0.15 4.51
C ARG A 27 -3.19 1.65 4.28
N PHE A 28 -2.33 2.02 3.35
CA PHE A 28 -2.06 3.41 2.99
C PHE A 28 -2.51 3.63 1.54
N GLU A 29 -3.33 4.66 1.35
CA GLU A 29 -3.70 5.21 0.04
C GLU A 29 -2.78 6.38 -0.30
N ASP A 30 -2.81 6.88 -1.54
CA ASP A 30 -2.01 8.02 -2.02
C ASP A 30 -0.50 7.92 -1.75
N HIS A 31 0.00 6.69 -1.67
CA HIS A 31 1.36 6.39 -1.24
C HIS A 31 2.40 6.55 -2.36
N GLY A 32 1.98 6.68 -3.62
CA GLY A 32 2.89 6.91 -4.75
C GLY A 32 3.88 5.78 -4.97
N ILE A 33 3.42 4.52 -4.95
CA ILE A 33 4.23 3.37 -5.35
C ILE A 33 3.68 2.84 -6.67
N MET A 34 4.58 2.49 -7.58
CA MET A 34 4.27 1.75 -8.80
C MET A 34 4.78 0.32 -8.65
N ALA A 35 4.06 -0.65 -9.21
CA ALA A 35 4.47 -2.03 -9.26
C ALA A 35 4.66 -2.46 -10.72
N ARG A 36 5.85 -2.98 -11.05
CA ARG A 36 6.05 -3.75 -12.27
C ARG A 36 5.70 -5.21 -12.00
N ILE A 37 4.81 -5.75 -12.81
CA ILE A 37 4.33 -7.14 -12.78
C ILE A 37 4.39 -7.67 -14.21
N GLY A 38 5.35 -8.57 -14.48
CA GLY A 38 5.68 -8.93 -15.85
C GLY A 38 6.16 -7.71 -16.66
N ASP A 39 5.52 -7.45 -17.79
CA ASP A 39 5.74 -6.31 -18.68
C ASP A 39 4.92 -5.06 -18.32
N LYS A 40 3.98 -5.18 -17.37
CA LYS A 40 3.07 -4.09 -16.99
C LYS A 40 3.66 -3.26 -15.85
N LEU A 41 3.61 -1.94 -15.99
CA LEU A 41 3.83 -0.99 -14.90
C LEU A 41 2.49 -0.45 -14.42
N LEU A 42 2.10 -0.78 -13.19
CA LEU A 42 0.78 -0.49 -12.64
C LEU A 42 0.91 0.44 -11.44
N GLU A 43 -0.03 1.39 -11.33
CA GLU A 43 -0.20 2.13 -10.09
C GLU A 43 -0.76 1.21 -9.01
N VAL A 44 -0.14 1.26 -7.84
CA VAL A 44 -0.64 0.57 -6.67
C VAL A 44 -1.66 1.49 -6.03
N HIS A 45 -2.88 0.99 -5.85
CA HIS A 45 -4.00 1.75 -5.32
C HIS A 45 -3.88 1.96 -3.81
N ASP A 46 -3.47 0.89 -3.11
CA ASP A 46 -3.10 0.93 -1.70
C ASP A 46 -2.14 -0.21 -1.37
N VAL A 47 -1.43 -0.03 -0.27
CA VAL A 47 -0.40 -0.96 0.20
C VAL A 47 -0.41 -1.07 1.73
N SER A 48 -0.07 -2.24 2.23
CA SER A 48 0.37 -2.47 3.60
C SER A 48 1.63 -3.31 3.59
N VAL A 49 2.20 -3.56 4.76
CA VAL A 49 3.33 -4.48 4.93
C VAL A 49 2.97 -5.93 4.51
N GLY A 50 1.68 -6.30 4.54
CA GLY A 50 1.21 -7.64 4.17
C GLY A 50 0.78 -7.81 2.71
N GLY A 51 0.51 -6.73 1.97
CA GLY A 51 0.05 -6.84 0.58
C GLY A 51 -0.35 -5.52 -0.06
N MET A 52 -0.90 -5.60 -1.26
CA MET A 52 -1.31 -4.42 -2.02
C MET A 52 -2.51 -4.67 -2.94
N ARG A 53 -3.09 -3.59 -3.47
CA ARG A 53 -4.07 -3.63 -4.57
C ARG A 53 -3.49 -2.92 -5.79
N VAL A 54 -3.62 -3.56 -6.95
CA VAL A 54 -3.26 -2.99 -8.26
C VAL A 54 -4.43 -3.11 -9.21
N GLY A 55 -4.39 -2.38 -10.33
CA GLY A 55 -5.35 -2.55 -11.43
C GLY A 55 -5.47 -4.02 -11.87
N ARG A 56 -6.59 -4.34 -12.54
CA ARG A 56 -6.91 -5.72 -12.92
C ARG A 56 -5.77 -6.33 -13.74
N ILE A 57 -5.33 -7.51 -13.33
CA ILE A 57 -4.40 -8.35 -14.08
C ILE A 57 -5.06 -9.70 -14.33
N ASP A 58 -4.75 -10.29 -15.47
CA ASP A 58 -5.24 -11.60 -15.89
C ASP A 58 -4.34 -12.69 -15.30
N ALA A 59 -4.46 -12.88 -13.99
CA ALA A 59 -3.74 -13.90 -13.23
C ALA A 59 -4.74 -14.68 -12.37
N VAL A 60 -4.52 -15.98 -12.23
CA VAL A 60 -5.39 -16.87 -11.44
C VAL A 60 -5.13 -16.67 -9.94
N ILE A 61 -6.16 -16.80 -9.10
CA ILE A 61 -6.02 -16.80 -7.64
C ILE A 61 -5.10 -17.96 -7.22
N GLY A 62 -4.16 -17.68 -6.31
CA GLY A 62 -3.09 -18.59 -5.88
C GLY A 62 -1.82 -18.50 -6.72
N ALA A 63 -1.83 -17.78 -7.86
CA ALA A 63 -0.63 -17.58 -8.65
C ALA A 63 0.39 -16.70 -7.91
N GLU A 64 1.64 -17.15 -7.84
CA GLU A 64 2.77 -16.35 -7.41
C GLU A 64 3.33 -15.52 -8.58
N LEU A 65 3.57 -14.25 -8.32
CA LEU A 65 4.07 -13.26 -9.27
C LEU A 65 5.34 -12.61 -8.74
N GLY A 66 6.32 -12.41 -9.62
CA GLY A 66 7.45 -11.53 -9.38
C GLY A 66 7.02 -10.07 -9.51
N LEU A 67 7.38 -9.25 -8.52
CA LEU A 67 6.98 -7.86 -8.43
C LEU A 67 8.23 -6.99 -8.25
N THR A 68 8.31 -5.87 -8.96
CA THR A 68 9.28 -4.81 -8.62
C THR A 68 8.52 -3.54 -8.22
N LEU A 69 8.71 -3.10 -6.99
CA LEU A 69 8.10 -1.90 -6.42
C LEU A 69 9.01 -0.70 -6.64
N PHE A 70 8.44 0.43 -7.05
CA PHE A 70 9.14 1.68 -7.28
C PHE A 70 8.45 2.82 -6.53
N PRO A 71 9.17 3.59 -5.71
CA PRO A 71 8.69 4.90 -5.28
C PRO A 71 8.48 5.82 -6.49
N ARG A 72 7.43 6.64 -6.45
CA ARG A 72 7.12 7.69 -7.42
C ARG A 72 6.98 9.03 -6.73
N GLU A 73 7.83 9.98 -7.11
CA GLU A 73 7.75 11.39 -6.74
C GLU A 73 7.27 12.19 -7.96
N GLY A 74 6.04 12.71 -7.90
CA GLY A 74 5.39 13.34 -9.05
C GLY A 74 5.27 12.36 -10.23
N ARG A 75 5.97 12.65 -11.33
CA ARG A 75 6.01 11.82 -12.55
C ARG A 75 7.25 10.94 -12.67
N GLN A 76 8.19 11.02 -11.72
CA GLN A 76 9.47 10.34 -11.78
C GLN A 76 9.48 9.08 -10.91
N LEU A 77 10.02 7.99 -11.45
CA LEU A 77 10.29 6.77 -10.69
C LEU A 77 11.68 6.83 -10.06
N GLU A 78 11.78 6.49 -8.78
CA GLU A 78 13.06 6.37 -8.09
C GLU A 78 13.63 4.95 -8.26
N LEU A 79 14.22 4.68 -9.43
CA LEU A 79 14.74 3.35 -9.79
C LEU A 79 15.82 2.83 -8.82
N SER A 80 16.63 3.72 -8.24
CA SER A 80 17.67 3.37 -7.27
C SER A 80 17.13 2.82 -5.95
N ARG A 81 15.84 3.03 -5.67
CA ARG A 81 15.12 2.53 -4.50
C ARG A 81 14.16 1.40 -4.85
N ALA A 82 14.26 0.85 -6.06
CA ALA A 82 13.40 -0.26 -6.46
C ALA A 82 13.59 -1.47 -5.54
N MET A 83 12.50 -2.18 -5.28
CA MET A 83 12.51 -3.38 -4.45
C MET A 83 11.81 -4.53 -5.14
N THR A 84 12.49 -5.67 -5.23
CA THR A 84 11.89 -6.91 -5.75
C THR A 84 11.28 -7.72 -4.62
N VAL A 85 10.03 -8.14 -4.79
CA VAL A 85 9.31 -9.03 -3.87
C VAL A 85 8.49 -10.06 -4.66
N ARG A 86 8.02 -11.10 -3.97
CA ARG A 86 7.02 -12.04 -4.51
C ARG A 86 5.66 -11.75 -3.91
N GLY A 87 4.62 -11.85 -4.74
CA GLY A 87 3.23 -11.70 -4.29
C GLY A 87 2.34 -12.80 -4.85
N GLU A 88 1.38 -13.23 -4.06
CA GLU A 88 0.37 -14.21 -4.44
C GLU A 88 -0.96 -13.49 -4.73
N VAL A 89 -1.63 -13.86 -5.81
CA VAL A 89 -2.97 -13.37 -6.12
C VAL A 89 -3.97 -13.97 -5.14
N VAL A 90 -4.52 -13.17 -4.23
CA VAL A 90 -5.49 -13.65 -3.21
C VAL A 90 -6.94 -13.32 -3.56
N GLY A 91 -7.16 -12.66 -4.70
CA GLY A 91 -8.49 -12.43 -5.22
C GLY A 91 -8.59 -11.23 -6.13
N HIS A 92 -9.75 -11.11 -6.76
CA HIS A 92 -10.12 -9.92 -7.52
C HIS A 92 -11.39 -9.30 -6.96
N THR A 93 -11.52 -7.99 -7.08
CA THR A 93 -12.70 -7.25 -6.63
C THR A 93 -12.93 -6.07 -7.56
N GLY A 94 -13.93 -6.18 -8.44
CA GLY A 94 -14.17 -5.23 -9.52
C GLY A 94 -12.92 -5.05 -10.40
N GLN A 95 -12.47 -3.79 -10.50
CA GLN A 95 -11.29 -3.36 -11.27
C GLN A 95 -9.95 -3.80 -10.66
N TRP A 96 -9.95 -4.37 -9.45
CA TRP A 96 -8.73 -4.52 -8.66
C TRP A 96 -8.30 -5.98 -8.54
N THR A 97 -6.99 -6.19 -8.57
CA THR A 97 -6.35 -7.44 -8.13
C THR A 97 -5.71 -7.24 -6.77
N ARG A 98 -6.01 -8.15 -5.84
CA ARG A 98 -5.44 -8.17 -4.49
C ARG A 98 -4.26 -9.12 -4.47
N LEU A 99 -3.11 -8.60 -4.04
CA LEU A 99 -1.87 -9.35 -3.90
C LEU A 99 -1.47 -9.40 -2.43
N ARG A 100 -1.13 -10.58 -1.93
CA ARG A 100 -0.48 -10.77 -0.62
C ARG A 100 1.01 -10.97 -0.85
N PHE A 101 1.87 -10.33 -0.07
CA PHE A 101 3.31 -10.62 -0.17
C PHE A 101 3.58 -12.02 0.38
N VAL A 102 4.33 -12.84 -0.38
CA VAL A 102 4.65 -14.21 0.02
C VAL A 102 5.50 -14.22 1.30
N THR A 103 6.37 -13.22 1.45
CA THR A 103 7.19 -13.04 2.66
C THR A 103 7.15 -11.58 3.10
N VAL A 104 6.77 -11.36 4.35
CA VAL A 104 6.89 -10.07 5.02
C VAL A 104 8.30 -9.96 5.58
N SER A 105 9.20 -9.30 4.84
CA SER A 105 10.58 -9.09 5.30
C SER A 105 10.73 -7.74 6.01
N TYR A 106 11.70 -7.66 6.92
CA TYR A 106 12.12 -6.39 7.54
C TYR A 106 12.46 -5.34 6.47
N THR A 107 13.11 -5.75 5.38
CA THR A 107 13.49 -4.86 4.28
C THR A 107 12.26 -4.26 3.60
N LEU A 108 11.23 -5.07 3.34
CA LEU A 108 9.96 -4.60 2.76
C LEU A 108 9.24 -3.64 3.69
N ALA A 109 9.12 -3.98 4.97
CA ALA A 109 8.51 -3.10 5.96
C ALA A 109 9.26 -1.76 6.02
N LYS A 110 10.59 -1.80 6.13
CA LYS A 110 11.45 -0.61 6.15
C LYS A 110 11.29 0.23 4.88
N PHE A 111 11.25 -0.38 3.70
CA PHE A 111 11.03 0.31 2.44
C PHE A 111 9.71 1.07 2.42
N LEU A 112 8.61 0.41 2.77
CA LEU A 112 7.29 1.02 2.79
C LEU A 112 7.21 2.14 3.82
N ILE A 113 7.65 1.88 5.05
CA ILE A 113 7.59 2.85 6.16
C ILE A 113 8.44 4.09 5.83
N GLN A 114 9.69 3.91 5.38
CA GLN A 114 10.55 5.05 5.05
C GLN A 114 10.00 5.89 3.89
N HIS A 115 9.38 5.24 2.91
CA HIS A 115 8.74 5.93 1.80
C HIS A 115 7.52 6.74 2.25
N LEU A 116 6.62 6.12 3.01
CA LEU A 116 5.43 6.78 3.54
C LEU A 116 5.81 7.95 4.47
N ALA A 117 6.80 7.76 5.34
CA ALA A 117 7.36 8.80 6.20
C ALA A 117 7.85 10.01 5.43
N ARG A 118 8.71 9.78 4.42
CA ARG A 118 9.21 10.86 3.56
C ARG A 118 8.06 11.60 2.87
N ARG A 119 7.09 10.86 2.33
CA ARG A 119 5.98 11.44 1.58
C ARG A 119 5.04 12.28 2.43
N HIS A 120 4.76 11.84 3.65
CA HIS A 120 3.87 12.56 4.57
C HIS A 120 4.60 13.61 5.43
N GLY A 121 5.93 13.71 5.32
CA GLY A 121 6.74 14.63 6.13
C GLY A 121 6.70 14.30 7.62
N VAL A 122 6.57 13.01 7.95
CA VAL A 122 6.48 12.53 9.33
C VAL A 122 7.58 11.53 9.62
N GLU A 123 7.90 11.36 10.91
CA GLU A 123 8.89 10.39 11.33
C GLU A 123 8.42 8.93 11.10
N PRO A 124 9.33 8.01 10.72
CA PRO A 124 9.01 6.60 10.41
C PRO A 124 8.25 5.84 11.49
N TYR A 125 8.50 6.13 12.76
CA TYR A 125 7.93 5.40 13.90
C TYR A 125 6.44 5.67 14.14
N ILE A 126 5.83 6.58 13.36
CA ILE A 126 4.40 6.89 13.45
C ILE A 126 3.55 5.84 12.72
N PHE A 127 4.11 5.14 11.73
CA PHE A 127 3.42 4.07 11.02
C PHE A 127 3.53 2.76 11.82
N LYS A 128 2.39 2.25 12.30
CA LYS A 128 2.27 0.99 13.04
C LYS A 128 1.59 -0.09 12.21
#